data_AF-A0A2H5X704-F1
#
_entry.id   AF-A0A2H5X704-F1
#
_cell.length_a   1.000
_cell.length_b   1.000
_cell.length_c   1.000
_cell.angle_alpha   90.00
_cell.angle_beta   90.00
_cell.angle_gamma   90.00
#
_symmetry.space_group_name_H-M   'P 1'
#
loop_
_entity.id
_entity.type
_entity.pdbx_description
1 polymer ?
#
loop_
_entity_poly.entity_id
_entity_poly.type
_entity_poly.pdbx_seq_one_letter_code
_entity_poly.pdbx_strand_id
1 'polypeptide(L)'
;MRARWWIIGLLLLLLAGCARFPETGQAVSKRLVVQFRVAGQIRPDYYYFILIDNDSDPLGVSGPVPPIAPPWGGNGFATGSFQYFVEHHSALPFNGFVVYRVLDPDRLQVFQPLGAPLEASVSADGKSLRVVVDFASIARDGQDPAAIRVLQINIIATDRTPKDPTDTSLKMWDALGDSRQFPNSYLTIQTDADRILRNADTGMEPEGDVVNGNDPDLDIVDWQIEVRS
;
A
#
# COMPACT_ATOMS: atom_id res chain seq x y z
N MET A 1 -82.80 -29.35 -5.07
CA MET A 1 -82.95 -27.92 -5.43
C MET A 1 -82.81 -27.08 -4.18
N ARG A 2 -82.06 -25.96 -4.28
CA ARG A 2 -81.83 -24.89 -3.28
C ARG A 2 -80.87 -25.27 -2.14
N ALA A 3 -79.96 -24.45 -1.60
CA ALA A 3 -79.20 -23.24 -1.94
C ALA A 3 -78.44 -22.85 -0.63
N ARG A 4 -77.38 -22.02 -0.72
CA ARG A 4 -76.70 -21.22 0.34
C ARG A 4 -75.58 -21.94 1.11
N TRP A 5 -74.31 -21.52 1.09
CA TRP A 5 -73.62 -20.21 1.28
C TRP A 5 -73.10 -20.02 2.74
N TRP A 6 -71.81 -19.63 2.81
CA TRP A 6 -70.97 -19.15 3.95
C TRP A 6 -70.49 -20.25 4.93
N ILE A 7 -69.22 -20.35 5.30
CA ILE A 7 -68.39 -19.32 5.94
C ILE A 7 -66.95 -19.31 5.39
N ILE A 8 -66.62 -18.14 4.86
CA ILE A 8 -65.30 -17.57 4.63
C ILE A 8 -64.56 -17.41 5.96
N GLY A 9 -63.25 -17.67 5.99
CA GLY A 9 -62.39 -16.88 6.87
C GLY A 9 -61.31 -17.65 7.62
N LEU A 10 -60.23 -18.07 6.94
CA LEU A 10 -58.91 -18.17 7.59
C LEU A 10 -57.78 -18.30 6.55
N LEU A 11 -57.57 -17.27 5.72
CA LEU A 11 -56.45 -17.29 4.75
C LEU A 11 -55.90 -15.89 4.47
N LEU A 12 -55.57 -15.14 5.53
CA LEU A 12 -55.09 -13.75 5.43
C LEU A 12 -53.97 -13.43 6.45
N LEU A 13 -53.01 -14.33 6.65
CA LEU A 13 -51.87 -14.12 7.56
C LEU A 13 -50.49 -14.44 6.93
N LEU A 14 -50.33 -14.30 5.61
CA LEU A 14 -49.04 -14.48 4.93
C LEU A 14 -48.44 -13.19 4.34
N LEU A 15 -48.92 -12.01 4.77
CA LEU A 15 -48.28 -10.72 4.48
C LEU A 15 -47.49 -10.22 5.70
N ALA A 16 -46.65 -11.09 6.28
CA ALA A 16 -45.53 -10.63 7.10
C ALA A 16 -44.44 -10.20 6.12
N GLY A 17 -44.26 -8.88 6.01
CA GLY A 17 -43.35 -8.27 5.07
C GLY A 17 -41.93 -8.81 5.22
N CYS A 18 -41.31 -9.09 4.07
CA CYS A 18 -39.86 -8.99 3.97
C CYS A 18 -39.49 -7.59 4.46
N ALA A 19 -38.85 -7.50 5.62
CA ALA A 19 -38.20 -6.27 6.03
C ALA A 19 -37.26 -5.88 4.88
N ARG A 20 -37.57 -4.76 4.22
CA ARG A 20 -36.60 -4.09 3.37
C ARG A 20 -35.47 -3.71 4.30
N PHE A 21 -34.34 -4.42 4.18
CA PHE A 21 -33.10 -3.99 4.81
C PHE A 21 -32.91 -2.51 4.48
N PRO A 22 -32.52 -1.66 5.44
CA PRO A 22 -32.07 -0.33 5.07
C PRO A 22 -30.98 -0.52 4.03
N GLU A 23 -31.08 0.21 2.91
CA GLU A 23 -29.92 0.44 2.06
C GLU A 23 -28.93 1.20 2.93
N THR A 24 -28.15 0.48 3.74
CA THR A 24 -26.83 0.96 4.13
C THR A 24 -26.15 1.18 2.81
N GLY A 25 -26.13 2.44 2.35
CA GLY A 25 -25.34 2.86 1.20
C GLY A 25 -24.00 2.17 1.39
N GLN A 26 -23.70 1.25 0.48
CA GLN A 26 -22.48 0.47 0.56
C GLN A 26 -21.38 1.52 0.57
N ALA A 27 -20.73 1.72 1.73
CA ALA A 27 -19.68 2.71 1.85
C ALA A 27 -18.66 2.31 0.79
N VAL A 28 -18.54 3.12 -0.26
CA VAL A 28 -17.59 2.83 -1.31
C VAL A 28 -16.23 3.01 -0.64
N SER A 29 -15.52 1.90 -0.45
CA SER A 29 -14.24 1.93 0.26
C SER A 29 -13.20 2.52 -0.68
N LYS A 30 -12.53 3.57 -0.20
CA LYS A 30 -11.41 4.14 -0.93
C LYS A 30 -10.30 3.10 -1.05
N ARG A 31 -9.65 3.07 -2.20
CA ARG A 31 -8.56 2.16 -2.52
C ARG A 31 -7.34 2.93 -2.96
N LEU A 32 -6.20 2.51 -2.46
CA LEU A 32 -4.90 2.90 -2.98
C LEU A 32 -4.43 1.82 -3.94
N VAL A 33 -4.20 2.19 -5.20
CA VAL A 33 -3.60 1.32 -6.21
C VAL A 33 -2.19 1.81 -6.46
N VAL A 34 -1.20 0.96 -6.22
CA VAL A 34 0.21 1.26 -6.49
C VAL A 34 0.72 0.25 -7.50
N GLN A 35 1.36 0.74 -8.55
CA GLN A 35 2.07 -0.07 -9.53
C GLN A 35 3.43 0.56 -9.79
N PHE A 36 4.46 -0.28 -9.89
CA PHE A 36 5.76 0.16 -10.37
C PHE A 36 6.41 -0.91 -11.25
N ARG A 37 7.44 -0.50 -11.98
CA ARG A 37 8.20 -1.32 -12.91
C ARG A 37 9.68 -1.16 -12.63
N VAL A 38 10.41 -2.27 -12.65
CA VAL A 38 11.88 -2.28 -12.64
C VAL A 38 12.45 -2.44 -14.06
N ALA A 39 13.67 -1.96 -14.30
CA ALA A 39 14.35 -2.09 -15.58
C ALA A 39 14.56 -3.57 -15.97
N GLY A 40 14.97 -4.37 -14.98
CA GLY A 40 15.31 -5.78 -15.06
C GLY A 40 14.12 -6.70 -14.82
N GLN A 41 14.11 -7.44 -13.72
CA GLN A 41 13.07 -8.37 -13.27
C GLN A 41 12.81 -8.23 -11.77
N ILE A 42 11.57 -8.45 -11.36
CA ILE A 42 11.21 -8.64 -9.96
C ILE A 42 11.79 -9.96 -9.48
N ARG A 43 12.89 -9.85 -8.74
CA ARG A 43 13.66 -10.95 -8.18
C ARG A 43 13.01 -11.52 -6.92
N PRO A 44 12.92 -12.86 -6.78
CA PRO A 44 12.33 -13.50 -5.60
C PRO A 44 13.16 -13.28 -4.33
N ASP A 45 14.48 -13.10 -4.47
CA ASP A 45 15.46 -12.91 -3.41
C ASP A 45 15.64 -11.45 -2.98
N TYR A 46 14.95 -10.51 -3.63
CA TYR A 46 14.96 -9.08 -3.28
C TYR A 46 13.71 -8.67 -2.51
N TYR A 47 13.81 -7.51 -1.86
CA TYR A 47 12.75 -6.94 -1.03
C TYR A 47 12.22 -5.68 -1.68
N TYR A 48 10.89 -5.60 -1.78
CA TYR A 48 10.21 -4.42 -2.30
C TYR A 48 9.20 -3.93 -1.29
N PHE A 49 9.19 -2.62 -1.05
CA PHE A 49 8.35 -1.98 -0.05
C PHE A 49 7.52 -0.88 -0.70
N ILE A 50 6.23 -0.83 -0.35
CA ILE A 50 5.37 0.33 -0.59
C ILE A 50 5.07 0.92 0.78
N LEU A 51 5.74 2.03 1.11
CA LEU A 51 5.61 2.72 2.39
C LEU A 51 4.43 3.69 2.34
N ILE A 52 3.66 3.75 3.42
CA ILE A 52 2.44 4.56 3.51
C ILE A 52 2.45 5.29 4.85
N ASP A 53 2.47 6.61 4.76
CA ASP A 53 2.24 7.53 5.87
C ASP A 53 0.83 8.12 5.79
N ASN A 54 0.09 8.03 6.89
CA ASN A 54 -1.24 8.56 7.11
C ASN A 54 -1.26 9.35 8.45
N ASP A 55 -0.19 10.10 8.73
CA ASP A 55 -0.08 10.95 9.92
C ASP A 55 -0.96 12.21 9.85
N SER A 56 -1.50 12.53 8.67
CA SER A 56 -2.22 13.77 8.33
C SER A 56 -1.32 15.02 8.26
N ASP A 57 -0.07 14.89 7.82
CA ASP A 57 0.81 16.02 7.48
C ASP A 57 0.57 16.52 6.04
N PRO A 58 -0.16 17.63 5.83
CA PRO A 58 -0.42 18.15 4.49
C PRO A 58 0.80 18.86 3.88
N LEU A 59 1.79 19.27 4.69
CA LEU A 59 3.03 19.88 4.20
C LEU A 59 4.01 18.81 3.72
N GLY A 60 3.79 17.57 4.18
CA GLY A 60 4.51 16.40 3.77
C GLY A 60 5.99 16.52 4.06
N VAL A 61 6.39 16.94 5.26
CA VAL A 61 7.80 17.17 5.63
C VAL A 61 8.44 15.98 6.37
N SER A 62 7.65 15.01 6.79
CA SER A 62 8.05 13.86 7.60
C SER A 62 8.42 12.60 6.81
N GLY A 63 8.01 12.52 5.54
CA GLY A 63 7.59 11.29 4.87
C GLY A 63 8.59 10.14 4.79
N PRO A 64 8.14 8.98 4.31
CA PRO A 64 8.97 7.78 4.27
C PRO A 64 10.12 7.94 3.29
N VAL A 65 11.33 7.65 3.74
CA VAL A 65 12.55 7.70 2.91
C VAL A 65 13.47 6.51 3.19
N PRO A 66 14.30 6.07 2.24
CA PRO A 66 15.29 5.03 2.50
C PRO A 66 16.38 5.51 3.47
N PRO A 67 16.94 4.61 4.32
CA PRO A 67 18.21 4.89 4.99
C PRO A 67 19.33 4.89 3.95
N ILE A 68 20.19 5.92 3.99
CA ILE A 68 21.14 6.21 2.90
C ILE A 68 22.56 5.71 3.17
N ALA A 69 22.84 5.33 4.42
CA ALA A 69 24.14 4.83 4.86
C ALA A 69 23.98 3.91 6.08
N PRO A 70 24.93 2.99 6.33
CA PRO A 70 24.96 2.21 7.55
C PRO A 70 25.29 3.07 8.79
N PRO A 71 24.84 2.67 9.99
CA PRO A 71 23.96 1.53 10.26
C PRO A 71 22.52 1.81 9.77
N TRP A 72 21.88 0.78 9.21
CA TRP A 72 20.65 0.92 8.41
C TRP A 72 19.35 1.09 9.22
N GLY A 73 19.41 1.66 10.43
CA GLY A 73 18.24 1.93 11.27
C GLY A 73 17.59 0.69 11.92
N GLY A 74 18.17 -0.49 11.76
CA GLY A 74 17.73 -1.76 12.36
C GLY A 74 16.47 -2.40 11.73
N ASN A 75 15.74 -1.69 10.87
CA ASN A 75 14.80 -2.33 9.94
C ASN A 75 15.43 -2.56 8.55
N GLY A 76 16.44 -1.78 8.17
CA GLY A 76 17.21 -1.97 6.94
C GLY A 76 16.58 -1.43 5.67
N PHE A 77 15.34 -0.90 5.70
CA PHE A 77 14.60 -0.49 4.50
C PHE A 77 14.06 0.93 4.54
N ALA A 78 13.65 1.48 5.70
CA ALA A 78 13.01 2.80 5.77
C ALA A 78 13.36 3.59 7.03
N THR A 79 13.34 4.91 6.89
CA THR A 79 13.33 5.91 7.96
C THR A 79 12.33 7.01 7.61
N GLY A 80 12.32 8.10 8.38
CA GLY A 80 11.25 9.09 8.33
C GLY A 80 9.96 8.54 8.96
N SER A 81 8.82 9.12 8.60
CA SER A 81 7.52 8.72 9.11
C SER A 81 6.79 7.78 8.15
N PHE A 82 6.23 6.69 8.70
CA PHE A 82 5.27 5.81 8.05
C PHE A 82 4.56 4.97 9.11
N GLN A 83 3.28 4.63 8.89
CA GLN A 83 2.54 3.75 9.81
C GLN A 83 2.15 2.43 9.18
N TYR A 84 2.20 2.32 7.86
CA TYR A 84 1.87 1.10 7.14
C TYR A 84 2.85 0.87 6.02
N PHE A 85 3.00 -0.39 5.63
CA PHE A 85 3.70 -0.73 4.41
C PHE A 85 3.21 -2.05 3.84
N VAL A 86 3.40 -2.21 2.53
CA VAL A 86 3.33 -3.52 1.89
C VAL A 86 4.74 -4.00 1.66
N GLU A 87 5.04 -5.24 2.05
CA GLU A 87 6.29 -5.92 1.71
C GLU A 87 6.01 -6.98 0.64
N HIS A 88 6.86 -7.00 -0.39
CA HIS A 88 6.98 -8.10 -1.33
C HIS A 88 8.34 -8.80 -1.19
N HIS A 89 8.31 -10.10 -0.92
CA HIS A 89 9.46 -11.00 -0.92
C HIS A 89 8.97 -12.44 -1.06
N SER A 90 9.65 -13.30 -1.83
CA SER A 90 9.09 -14.60 -2.22
C SER A 90 8.86 -15.57 -1.07
N ALA A 91 9.55 -15.38 0.06
CA ALA A 91 9.38 -16.24 1.24
C ALA A 91 8.14 -15.88 2.09
N LEU A 92 7.48 -14.75 1.80
CA LEU A 92 6.29 -14.32 2.53
C LEU A 92 5.04 -15.12 2.11
N PRO A 93 4.03 -15.23 3.00
CA PRO A 93 2.73 -15.80 2.64
C PRO A 93 2.00 -14.94 1.58
N PHE A 94 0.82 -15.40 1.16
CA PHE A 94 -0.06 -14.70 0.22
C PHE A 94 0.62 -14.33 -1.11
N ASN A 95 1.31 -15.32 -1.70
CA ASN A 95 2.11 -15.15 -2.91
C ASN A 95 3.21 -14.09 -2.78
N GLY A 96 3.78 -13.98 -1.58
CA GLY A 96 4.89 -13.09 -1.30
C GLY A 96 4.47 -11.67 -0.94
N PHE A 97 3.22 -11.39 -0.57
CA PHE A 97 2.75 -10.03 -0.25
C PHE A 97 2.11 -9.96 1.13
N VAL A 98 2.55 -9.01 1.95
CA VAL A 98 1.94 -8.77 3.27
C VAL A 98 1.82 -7.28 3.53
N VAL A 99 0.66 -6.86 4.03
CA VAL A 99 0.45 -5.52 4.59
C VAL A 99 0.84 -5.56 6.06
N TYR A 100 1.62 -4.59 6.51
CA TYR A 100 2.06 -4.42 7.88
C TYR A 100 1.62 -3.08 8.44
N ARG A 101 1.43 -3.05 9.76
CA ARG A 101 1.33 -1.84 10.58
C ARG A 101 2.57 -1.69 11.44
N VAL A 102 3.09 -0.47 11.54
CA VAL A 102 4.11 -0.08 12.51
C VAL A 102 3.45 0.07 13.88
N LEU A 103 3.96 -0.65 14.88
CA LEU A 103 3.42 -0.62 16.24
C LEU A 103 4.01 0.49 17.10
N ASP A 104 5.25 0.88 16.81
CA ASP A 104 5.97 1.93 17.53
C ASP A 104 6.60 2.90 16.51
N PRO A 105 6.02 4.09 16.30
CA PRO A 105 6.55 5.05 15.32
C PRO A 105 7.90 5.64 15.73
N ASP A 106 8.25 5.61 17.02
CA ASP A 106 9.57 6.03 17.51
C ASP A 106 10.62 4.92 17.34
N ARG A 107 10.15 3.67 17.18
CA ARG A 107 10.97 2.47 16.97
C ARG A 107 10.46 1.67 15.79
N LEU A 108 10.87 2.11 14.60
CA LEU A 108 10.53 1.55 13.28
C LEU A 108 11.08 0.13 13.04
N GLN A 109 11.05 -0.77 14.02
CA GLN A 109 11.54 -2.15 13.97
C GLN A 109 10.46 -3.15 14.42
N VAL A 110 9.35 -2.66 14.98
CA VAL A 110 8.29 -3.48 15.53
C VAL A 110 7.03 -3.32 14.69
N PHE A 111 6.66 -4.40 14.01
CA PHE A 111 5.56 -4.42 13.04
C PHE A 111 4.59 -5.55 13.33
N GLN A 112 3.32 -5.33 12.96
CA GLN A 112 2.27 -6.34 13.00
C GLN A 112 1.79 -6.65 11.59
N PRO A 113 1.79 -7.93 11.15
CA PRO A 113 1.19 -8.31 9.88
C PRO A 113 -0.34 -8.17 9.98
N LEU A 114 -0.93 -7.51 8.98
CA LEU A 114 -2.38 -7.35 8.84
C LEU A 114 -3.00 -8.38 7.89
N GLY A 115 -2.18 -9.00 7.03
CA GLY A 115 -2.60 -10.01 6.06
C GLY A 115 -2.25 -9.65 4.62
N ALA A 116 -2.95 -10.23 3.67
CA ALA A 116 -2.78 -9.92 2.24
C ALA A 116 -3.35 -8.54 1.88
N PRO A 117 -2.78 -7.85 0.88
CA PRO A 117 -3.47 -6.73 0.24
C PRO A 117 -4.76 -7.21 -0.46
N LEU A 118 -5.65 -6.27 -0.82
CA LEU A 118 -6.92 -6.58 -1.49
C LEU A 118 -6.68 -7.29 -2.84
N GLU A 119 -5.69 -6.80 -3.59
CA GLU A 119 -5.17 -7.45 -4.79
C GLU A 119 -3.65 -7.27 -4.80
N ALA A 120 -2.91 -8.28 -5.25
CA ALA A 120 -1.50 -8.13 -5.57
C ALA A 120 -1.07 -9.10 -6.66
N SER A 121 -0.14 -8.65 -7.51
CA SER A 121 0.38 -9.45 -8.60
C SER A 121 1.75 -8.95 -9.07
N VAL A 122 2.59 -9.89 -9.48
CA VAL A 122 3.69 -9.63 -10.41
C VAL A 122 3.16 -9.78 -11.83
N SER A 123 3.53 -8.88 -12.74
CA SER A 123 3.15 -8.96 -14.16
C SER A 123 3.72 -10.21 -14.84
N ALA A 124 3.09 -10.64 -15.94
CA ALA A 124 3.54 -11.82 -16.67
C ALA A 124 4.94 -11.69 -17.28
N ASP A 125 5.39 -10.46 -17.57
CA ASP A 125 6.76 -10.18 -18.03
C ASP A 125 7.78 -10.14 -16.87
N GLY A 126 7.32 -10.31 -15.63
CA GLY A 126 8.15 -10.34 -14.43
C GLY A 126 8.71 -8.99 -14.03
N LYS A 127 8.29 -7.87 -14.63
CA LYS A 127 8.93 -6.55 -14.45
C LYS A 127 8.16 -5.58 -13.58
N SER A 128 6.90 -5.86 -13.29
CA SER A 128 6.03 -4.93 -12.59
C SER A 128 5.33 -5.58 -11.42
N LEU A 129 5.22 -4.82 -10.34
CA LEU A 129 4.42 -5.14 -9.18
C LEU A 129 3.19 -4.24 -9.17
N ARG A 130 2.03 -4.81 -8.90
CA ARG A 130 0.79 -4.07 -8.66
C ARG A 130 0.17 -4.53 -7.35
N VAL A 131 -0.21 -3.57 -6.52
CA VAL A 131 -0.89 -3.80 -5.25
C VAL A 131 -2.10 -2.88 -5.12
N VAL A 132 -3.19 -3.41 -4.57
CA VAL A 132 -4.37 -2.65 -4.16
C VAL A 132 -4.57 -2.80 -2.66
N VAL A 133 -4.64 -1.67 -1.97
CA VAL A 133 -4.84 -1.60 -0.51
C VAL A 133 -6.17 -0.89 -0.24
N ASP A 134 -6.99 -1.47 0.63
CA ASP A 134 -8.21 -0.82 1.11
C ASP A 134 -7.85 0.20 2.19
N PHE A 135 -8.43 1.41 2.13
CA PHE A 135 -8.20 2.45 3.13
C PHE A 135 -8.55 1.98 4.55
N ALA A 136 -9.48 1.03 4.71
CA ALA A 136 -9.80 0.42 6.00
C ALA A 136 -8.62 -0.33 6.62
N SER A 137 -7.71 -0.86 5.81
CA SER A 137 -6.51 -1.56 6.28
C SER A 137 -5.36 -0.63 6.69
N ILE A 138 -5.43 0.64 6.26
CA ILE A 138 -4.41 1.67 6.51
C ILE A 138 -4.97 2.88 7.29
N ALA A 139 -6.13 2.71 7.93
CA ALA A 139 -6.70 3.69 8.84
C ALA A 139 -6.09 3.50 10.24
N ARG A 140 -5.74 4.62 10.88
CA ARG A 140 -5.27 4.63 12.28
C ARG A 140 -6.40 4.20 13.22
N ASP A 141 -6.04 3.76 14.42
CA ASP A 141 -7.04 3.35 15.42
C ASP A 141 -8.05 4.47 15.67
N GLY A 142 -9.33 4.17 15.46
CA GLY A 142 -10.43 5.14 15.61
C GLY A 142 -10.58 6.16 14.48
N GLN A 143 -9.73 6.11 13.44
CA GLN A 143 -9.87 6.94 12.25
C GLN A 143 -10.91 6.31 11.30
N ASP A 144 -11.86 7.11 10.84
CA ASP A 144 -12.73 6.72 9.71
C ASP A 144 -11.87 6.63 8.43
N PRO A 145 -11.83 5.47 7.73
CA PRO A 145 -11.11 5.32 6.47
C PRO A 145 -11.51 6.37 5.43
N ALA A 146 -12.79 6.75 5.39
CA ALA A 146 -13.28 7.78 4.48
C ALA A 146 -12.75 9.18 4.82
N ALA A 147 -12.25 9.38 6.06
CA ALA A 147 -11.69 10.63 6.56
C ALA A 147 -10.17 10.79 6.30
N ILE A 148 -9.48 9.78 5.75
CA ILE A 148 -8.10 9.94 5.25
C ILE A 148 -8.14 10.99 4.13
N ARG A 149 -7.26 12.00 4.22
CA ARG A 149 -7.19 13.15 3.28
C ARG A 149 -5.85 13.27 2.57
N VAL A 150 -4.78 12.80 3.21
CA VAL A 150 -3.42 12.90 2.70
C VAL A 150 -2.72 11.57 2.97
N LEU A 151 -1.95 11.11 2.00
CA LEU A 151 -1.00 10.02 2.16
C LEU A 151 0.36 10.48 1.67
N GLN A 152 1.43 10.15 2.38
CA GLN A 152 2.78 10.16 1.79
C GLN A 152 3.18 8.73 1.43
N ILE A 153 3.77 8.57 0.25
CA ILE A 153 4.08 7.25 -0.31
C ILE A 153 5.49 7.25 -0.86
N ASN A 154 6.22 6.18 -0.55
CA ASN A 154 7.49 5.87 -1.18
C ASN A 154 7.48 4.39 -1.61
N ILE A 155 8.24 4.07 -2.65
CA ILE A 155 8.48 2.71 -3.12
C ILE A 155 9.97 2.47 -2.94
N ILE A 156 10.37 1.35 -2.34
CA ILE A 156 11.78 1.03 -2.10
C ILE A 156 12.05 -0.38 -2.62
N ALA A 157 13.09 -0.54 -3.43
CA ALA A 157 13.65 -1.83 -3.82
C ALA A 157 15.04 -2.00 -3.17
N THR A 158 15.33 -3.17 -2.60
CA THR A 158 16.66 -3.43 -2.03
C THR A 158 17.01 -4.91 -2.03
N ASP A 159 18.29 -5.22 -2.19
CA ASP A 159 18.81 -6.59 -2.19
C ASP A 159 18.74 -7.26 -0.82
N ARG A 160 18.75 -6.46 0.26
CA ARG A 160 18.72 -6.97 1.63
C ARG A 160 18.18 -5.96 2.64
N THR A 161 17.71 -6.48 3.77
CA THR A 161 17.23 -5.67 4.90
C THR A 161 18.03 -5.96 6.19
N PRO A 162 19.19 -5.32 6.39
CA PRO A 162 19.99 -5.51 7.60
C PRO A 162 19.20 -5.17 8.88
N LYS A 163 19.01 -6.17 9.75
CA LYS A 163 18.32 -6.01 11.04
C LYS A 163 19.27 -5.82 12.21
N ASP A 164 20.52 -6.27 12.06
CA ASP A 164 21.56 -6.03 13.05
C ASP A 164 21.95 -4.54 13.02
N PRO A 165 21.78 -3.78 14.12
CA PRO A 165 22.13 -2.37 14.17
C PRO A 165 23.64 -2.09 14.05
N THR A 166 24.48 -3.13 14.11
CA THR A 166 25.93 -3.04 13.92
C THR A 166 26.39 -3.40 12.50
N ASP A 167 25.46 -3.79 11.63
CA ASP A 167 25.79 -4.10 10.23
C ASP A 167 26.23 -2.84 9.48
N THR A 168 27.48 -2.88 9.01
CA THR A 168 28.14 -1.82 8.24
C THR A 168 28.33 -2.18 6.77
N SER A 169 27.90 -3.38 6.35
CA SER A 169 28.00 -3.79 4.97
C SER A 169 27.04 -2.99 4.09
N LEU A 170 27.48 -2.71 2.86
CA LEU A 170 26.67 -2.01 1.89
C LEU A 170 25.49 -2.88 1.44
N LYS A 171 24.37 -2.22 1.13
CA LYS A 171 23.22 -2.79 0.44
C LYS A 171 22.96 -1.98 -0.82
N MET A 172 22.49 -2.65 -1.87
CA MET A 172 22.00 -1.99 -3.07
C MET A 172 20.55 -1.59 -2.81
N TRP A 173 20.21 -0.37 -3.20
CA TRP A 173 18.84 0.09 -3.04
C TRP A 173 18.49 1.14 -4.08
N ASP A 174 17.21 1.20 -4.35
CA ASP A 174 16.58 2.23 -5.13
C ASP A 174 15.24 2.59 -4.49
N ALA A 175 14.75 3.80 -4.76
CA ALA A 175 13.52 4.30 -4.21
C ALA A 175 12.98 5.49 -5.01
N LEU A 176 11.68 5.73 -4.87
CA LEU A 176 10.95 6.74 -5.62
C LEU A 176 11.63 8.13 -5.55
N GLY A 177 12.02 8.67 -6.70
CA GLY A 177 12.87 9.86 -6.86
C GLY A 177 14.19 9.52 -7.56
N ASP A 178 15.14 10.47 -7.54
CA ASP A 178 16.53 10.18 -7.89
C ASP A 178 17.26 9.75 -6.61
N SER A 179 17.51 8.45 -6.45
CA SER A 179 18.16 7.83 -5.29
C SER A 179 19.58 8.36 -5.03
N ARG A 180 20.20 9.05 -6.00
CA ARG A 180 21.50 9.71 -5.85
C ARG A 180 21.40 11.11 -5.24
N GLN A 181 20.19 11.64 -5.07
CA GLN A 181 19.93 12.96 -4.49
C GLN A 181 19.43 12.85 -3.04
N PHE A 182 19.86 13.79 -2.19
CA PHE A 182 19.52 13.79 -0.77
C PHE A 182 18.99 15.15 -0.31
N PRO A 183 17.87 15.18 0.47
CA PRO A 183 17.05 14.03 0.88
C PRO A 183 16.38 13.33 -0.32
N ASN A 184 16.18 12.01 -0.24
CA ASN A 184 15.42 11.31 -1.27
C ASN A 184 13.95 11.76 -1.21
N SER A 185 13.27 11.66 -2.33
CA SER A 185 11.92 12.13 -2.51
C SER A 185 10.87 11.08 -2.10
N TYR A 186 9.62 11.53 -2.02
CA TYR A 186 8.42 10.72 -1.86
C TYR A 186 7.24 11.53 -2.40
N LEU A 187 6.10 10.88 -2.61
CA LEU A 187 4.90 11.54 -3.10
C LEU A 187 3.98 11.90 -1.96
N THR A 188 3.43 13.12 -1.99
CA THR A 188 2.32 13.52 -1.12
C THR A 188 1.05 13.60 -1.97
N ILE A 189 0.04 12.82 -1.61
CA ILE A 189 -1.17 12.63 -2.40
C ILE A 189 -2.39 13.02 -1.57
N GLN A 190 -3.22 13.93 -2.10
CA GLN A 190 -4.53 14.20 -1.51
C GLN A 190 -5.51 13.09 -1.92
N THR A 191 -6.42 12.68 -1.04
CA THR A 191 -7.31 11.52 -1.24
C THR A 191 -8.80 11.90 -1.24
N ASP A 192 -9.08 13.18 -1.49
CA ASP A 192 -10.41 13.79 -1.55
C ASP A 192 -11.18 13.48 -2.83
N ALA A 193 -10.47 13.13 -3.90
CA ALA A 193 -11.01 12.76 -5.19
C ALA A 193 -10.17 11.68 -5.87
N ASP A 194 -10.80 10.95 -6.78
CA ASP A 194 -10.13 9.98 -7.65
C ASP A 194 -9.04 10.68 -8.45
N ARG A 195 -7.86 10.05 -8.47
CA ARG A 195 -6.68 10.62 -9.15
C ARG A 195 -5.68 9.56 -9.49
N ILE A 196 -4.92 9.83 -10.55
CA ILE A 196 -3.82 9.00 -11.00
C ILE A 196 -2.60 9.92 -11.13
N LEU A 197 -1.50 9.54 -10.50
CA LEU A 197 -0.18 10.13 -10.67
C LEU A 197 0.71 9.10 -11.36
N ARG A 198 1.55 9.55 -12.28
CA ARG A 198 2.46 8.68 -13.04
C ARG A 198 3.84 9.29 -13.12
N ASN A 199 4.85 8.44 -13.24
CA ASN A 199 6.20 8.91 -13.55
C ASN A 199 6.23 9.72 -14.86
N ALA A 200 5.49 9.28 -15.88
CA ALA A 200 5.39 9.98 -17.17
C ALA A 200 4.87 11.43 -17.07
N ASP A 201 4.15 11.78 -16.00
CA ASP A 201 3.61 13.12 -15.79
C ASP A 201 4.57 14.02 -14.98
N THR A 202 5.45 13.42 -14.16
CA THR A 202 6.30 14.13 -13.20
C THR A 202 7.79 14.12 -13.56
N GLY A 203 8.24 13.09 -14.30
CA GLY A 203 9.66 12.82 -14.57
C GLY A 203 10.48 12.60 -13.30
N MET A 204 9.83 12.14 -12.23
CA MET A 204 10.41 12.06 -10.89
C MET A 204 11.39 10.88 -10.73
N GLU A 205 11.10 9.77 -11.39
CA GLU A 205 11.95 8.56 -11.40
C GLU A 205 12.84 8.57 -12.65
N PRO A 206 14.15 8.77 -12.51
CA PRO A 206 15.11 8.51 -13.58
C PRO A 206 15.37 7.00 -13.72
N GLU A 207 16.13 6.60 -14.74
CA GLU A 207 16.70 5.25 -14.82
C GLU A 207 18.17 5.26 -14.37
N GLY A 208 18.67 4.12 -13.89
CA GLY A 208 20.09 3.90 -13.59
C GLY A 208 20.60 4.68 -12.38
N ASP A 209 19.80 4.76 -11.32
CA ASP A 209 20.11 5.50 -10.09
C ASP A 209 20.17 4.64 -8.83
N VAL A 210 20.12 3.31 -8.98
CA VAL A 210 20.45 2.34 -7.92
C VAL A 210 21.74 2.73 -7.19
N VAL A 211 21.68 2.84 -5.87
CA VAL A 211 22.80 3.22 -5.01
C VAL A 211 23.60 1.99 -4.58
N ASN A 212 24.92 2.15 -4.43
CA ASN A 212 25.90 1.09 -4.08
C ASN A 212 25.95 -0.07 -5.10
N GLY A 213 25.44 0.14 -6.31
CA GLY A 213 25.37 -0.86 -7.36
C GLY A 213 24.87 -0.24 -8.67
N ASN A 214 24.47 -1.10 -9.60
CA ASN A 214 23.76 -0.70 -10.83
C ASN A 214 22.94 -1.91 -11.31
N ASP A 215 22.23 -2.54 -10.38
CA ASP A 215 21.48 -3.76 -10.67
C ASP A 215 20.12 -3.39 -11.27
N PRO A 216 19.86 -3.70 -12.56
CA PRO A 216 18.61 -3.35 -13.21
C PRO A 216 17.39 -4.01 -12.56
N ASP A 217 17.56 -5.11 -11.81
CA ASP A 217 16.46 -5.79 -11.13
C ASP A 217 15.95 -5.00 -9.91
N LEU A 218 16.71 -4.00 -9.43
CA LEU A 218 16.31 -3.07 -8.38
C LEU A 218 15.88 -1.70 -8.92
N ASP A 219 16.39 -1.30 -10.08
CA ASP A 219 16.19 0.00 -10.72
C ASP A 219 14.72 0.21 -11.10
N ILE A 220 14.00 1.03 -10.33
CA ILE A 220 12.62 1.44 -10.60
C ILE A 220 12.67 2.47 -11.73
N VAL A 221 11.89 2.23 -12.79
CA VAL A 221 11.94 3.07 -14.01
C VAL A 221 10.59 3.67 -14.38
N ASP A 222 9.52 3.14 -13.81
CA ASP A 222 8.17 3.67 -14.03
C ASP A 222 7.26 3.33 -12.86
N TRP A 223 6.28 4.18 -12.61
CA TRP A 223 5.30 4.00 -11.55
C TRP A 223 3.98 4.70 -11.87
N GLN A 224 2.92 4.17 -11.29
CA GLN A 224 1.59 4.75 -11.25
C GLN A 224 1.00 4.56 -9.86
N ILE A 225 0.53 5.65 -9.26
CA ILE A 225 -0.21 5.62 -7.99
C ILE A 225 -1.57 6.26 -8.18
N GLU A 226 -2.60 5.57 -7.72
CA GLU A 226 -3.98 5.96 -7.93
C GLU A 226 -4.81 5.84 -6.65
N VAL A 227 -5.64 6.84 -6.41
CA VAL A 227 -6.70 6.80 -5.40
C VAL A 227 -8.02 6.61 -6.13
N ARG A 228 -8.81 5.61 -5.71
CA ARG A 228 -10.17 5.34 -6.21
C ARG A 228 -11.15 5.38 -5.06
N SER A 229 -12.32 5.96 -5.26
CA SER A 229 -13.37 6.10 -4.26
C SER A 229 -14.59 5.24 -4.53
#